data_AF-A0AAW9EGQ1-F1
#
_entry.id   AF-A0AAW9EGQ1-F1
#
_cell.length_a   1.000
_cell.length_b   1.000
_cell.length_c   1.000
_cell.angle_alpha   90.00
_cell.angle_beta   90.00
_cell.angle_gamma   90.00
#
_symmetry.space_group_name_H-M   'P 1'
#
loop_
_entity.id
_entity.type
_entity.pdbx_description
1 polymer ?
#
loop_
_entity_poly.entity_id
_entity_poly.type
_entity_poly.pdbx_seq_one_letter_code
_entity_poly.pdbx_strand_id
1 'polypeptide(L)' 'TERVRVQGGELPESAHTASFAEIEDARGDISLTYFEYGTLSALWLFKQAQLDVVILEVGLGGRLDATNIVDADVAVVTS' A
#
# COMPACT_ATOMS: atom_id res chain seq x y z
N THR A 1 10.26 -4.91 -5.48
CA THR A 1 9.76 -3.62 -6.00
C THR A 1 8.46 -3.80 -6.78
N GLU A 2 8.31 -4.86 -7.58
CA GLU A 2 7.11 -5.29 -8.35
C GLU A 2 5.71 -5.01 -7.75
N ARG A 3 5.57 -5.08 -6.42
CA ARG A 3 4.30 -4.91 -5.68
C ARG A 3 3.75 -3.48 -5.70
N VAL A 4 4.56 -2.48 -6.07
CA VAL A 4 4.13 -1.09 -6.22
C VAL A 4 4.60 -0.60 -7.57
N ARG A 5 3.65 -0.21 -8.43
CA ARG A 5 3.95 0.37 -9.74
C ARG A 5 3.27 1.72 -9.90
N VAL A 6 3.99 2.66 -10.49
CA VAL A 6 3.52 4.01 -10.82
C VAL A 6 3.81 4.26 -12.29
N GLN A 7 2.80 4.68 -13.06
CA GLN A 7 2.91 4.83 -14.52
C GLN A 7 3.47 3.58 -15.23
N GLY A 8 3.12 2.40 -14.73
CA GLY A 8 3.57 1.10 -15.26
C GLY A 8 4.99 0.68 -14.87
N GLY A 9 5.77 1.55 -14.23
CA GLY A 9 7.14 1.27 -13.78
C GLY A 9 7.22 0.92 -12.30
N GLU A 10 8.23 0.13 -11.94
CA GLU A 10 8.60 -0.10 -10.54
C GLU A 10 9.31 1.12 -9.95
N LEU A 11 9.16 1.31 -8.64
CA LEU A 11 9.85 2.36 -7.91
C LEU A 11 11.24 1.88 -7.47
N PRO A 12 12.22 2.78 -7.32
CA PRO A 12 13.55 2.42 -6.82
C PRO A 12 13.46 1.89 -5.38
N GLU A 13 14.33 0.95 -5.02
CA GLU A 13 14.39 0.38 -3.66
C GLU A 13 14.53 1.45 -2.57
N SER A 14 15.22 2.55 -2.86
CA SER A 14 15.37 3.69 -1.95
C SER A 14 14.05 4.38 -1.61
N ALA A 15 13.08 4.40 -2.54
CA ALA A 15 11.75 4.93 -2.25
C ALA A 15 11.00 4.02 -1.27
N HIS A 16 11.14 2.69 -1.44
CA HIS A 16 10.54 1.73 -0.52
C HIS A 16 11.15 1.82 0.88
N THR A 17 12.48 1.85 1.01
CA THR A 17 13.12 1.98 2.32
C THR A 17 12.79 3.31 3.01
N ALA A 18 12.70 4.41 2.24
CA ALA A 18 12.23 5.69 2.77
C ALA A 18 10.79 5.60 3.29
N SER A 19 9.86 5.04 2.50
CA SER A 19 8.48 4.85 2.95
C SER A 19 8.39 3.94 4.19
N PHE A 20 9.23 2.89 4.28
CA PHE A 20 9.25 2.03 5.44
C PHE A 20 9.74 2.74 6.70
N ALA A 21 10.70 3.65 6.58
CA ALA A 21 11.16 4.48 7.70
C ALA A 21 10.03 5.41 8.20
N GLU A 22 9.25 5.99 7.29
CA GLU A 22 8.10 6.84 7.64
C GLU A 22 7.00 6.03 8.36
N ILE A 23 6.72 4.81 7.90
CA ILE A 23 5.77 3.93 8.59
C ILE A 23 6.30 3.50 9.96
N GLU A 24 7.61 3.28 10.11
CA GLU A 24 8.23 2.89 11.40
C GLU A 24 8.08 4.00 12.43
N ASP A 25 8.36 5.24 12.04
CA ASP A 25 8.24 6.40 12.92
C ASP A 25 6.77 6.65 13.29
N ALA A 26 5.87 6.55 12.31
CA ALA A 26 4.45 6.83 12.50
C ALA A 26 3.71 5.76 13.32
N ARG A 27 4.11 4.48 13.26
CA ARG A 27 3.38 3.40 13.96
C ARG A 27 3.56 3.43 15.48
N GLY A 28 4.66 4.02 15.98
CA GLY A 28 4.99 4.00 17.40
C GLY A 28 4.97 2.58 17.99
N ASP A 29 4.21 2.39 19.06
CA ASP A 29 4.09 1.07 19.73
C ASP A 29 3.07 0.12 19.07
N ILE A 30 2.41 0.54 17.98
CA ILE A 30 1.44 -0.30 17.27
C ILE A 30 2.21 -1.36 16.46
N SER A 31 1.97 -2.62 16.79
CA SER A 31 2.48 -3.76 16.02
C SER A 31 1.74 -3.89 14.70
N LEU A 32 2.48 -4.10 13.62
CA LEU A 32 1.95 -4.37 12.29
C LEU A 32 2.51 -5.69 11.77
N THR A 33 1.68 -6.47 11.10
CA THR A 33 2.15 -7.63 10.31
C THR A 33 2.93 -7.17 9.09
N TYR A 34 3.68 -8.08 8.48
CA TYR A 34 4.41 -7.81 7.23
C TYR A 34 3.51 -7.23 6.13
N PHE A 35 2.28 -7.75 5.99
CA PHE A 35 1.36 -7.32 4.93
C PHE A 35 0.73 -5.96 5.22
N GLU A 36 0.36 -5.68 6.47
CA GLU A 36 -0.12 -4.35 6.87
C GLU A 36 0.97 -3.29 6.66
N TYR A 37 2.20 -3.59 7.04
CA TYR A 37 3.34 -2.70 6.85
C TYR A 37 3.61 -2.39 5.37
N GLY A 38 3.61 -3.44 4.52
CA GLY A 38 3.76 -3.31 3.08
C GLY A 38 2.62 -2.51 2.43
N THR A 39 1.39 -2.70 2.90
CA THR A 39 0.21 -1.98 2.42
C THR A 39 0.31 -0.49 2.76
N LEU A 40 0.67 -0.14 3.99
CA LEU A 40 0.86 1.25 4.39
C LEU A 40 1.98 1.93 3.60
N SER A 41 3.10 1.24 3.36
CA SER A 41 4.19 1.73 2.50
C SER A 41 3.70 2.00 1.08
N ALA A 42 2.93 1.09 0.47
CA ALA A 42 2.36 1.29 -0.86
C ALA A 42 1.43 2.53 -0.90
N LEU A 43 0.51 2.65 0.07
CA LEU A 43 -0.39 3.79 0.18
C LEU A 43 0.37 5.12 0.36
N TRP A 44 1.41 5.12 1.18
CA TRP A 44 2.27 6.29 1.36
C TRP A 44 2.96 6.68 0.04
N LEU A 45 3.53 5.71 -0.69
CA LEU A 45 4.17 5.96 -1.99
C LEU A 45 3.18 6.50 -3.03
N PHE A 46 1.97 5.95 -3.10
CA PHE A 46 0.92 6.46 -3.99
C PHE A 46 0.49 7.89 -3.63
N LYS A 47 0.41 8.21 -2.33
CA LYS A 47 0.13 9.57 -1.86
C LYS A 47 1.20 10.56 -2.33
N GLN A 48 2.49 10.20 -2.26
CA GLN A 48 3.58 11.06 -2.73
C GLN A 48 3.56 11.25 -4.25
N ALA A 49 3.11 10.25 -5.00
CA ALA A 49 3.06 10.29 -6.45
C ALA A 49 1.89 11.13 -7.02
N GLN A 50 0.97 11.62 -6.18
CA GLN A 50 -0.16 12.48 -6.57
C GLN A 50 -0.98 11.92 -7.75
N LEU A 51 -1.36 10.64 -7.64
CA LEU A 51 -2.04 9.91 -8.70
C LEU A 51 -3.52 10.29 -8.82
N ASP A 52 -4.07 10.18 -10.03
CA ASP A 52 -5.51 10.35 -10.28
C ASP A 52 -6.32 9.16 -9.75
N VAL A 53 -5.78 7.94 -9.87
CA VAL A 53 -6.43 6.68 -9.50
C VAL A 53 -5.39 5.71 -8.95
N VAL A 54 -5.79 4.91 -7.96
CA VAL A 54 -5.01 3.80 -7.41
C VAL A 54 -5.81 2.51 -7.54
N ILE A 55 -5.14 1.42 -7.94
CA ILE A 55 -5.73 0.07 -7.95
C ILE A 55 -5.07 -0.72 -6.82
N LEU A 56 -5.89 -1.21 -5.87
CA LEU A 56 -5.45 -2.04 -4.76
C LEU A 56 -5.89 -3.49 -5.01
N GLU A 57 -4.91 -4.38 -5.17
CA GLU A 57 -5.15 -5.82 -5.22
C GLU A 57 -5.24 -6.36 -3.78
N VAL A 58 -6.37 -6.97 -3.45
CA VAL A 58 -6.61 -7.57 -2.13
C VAL A 58 -5.64 -8.72 -1.89
N GLY A 59 -4.99 -8.75 -0.72
CA GLY A 59 -4.05 -9.82 -0.36
C GLY A 59 -4.74 -11.16 -0.10
N LEU A 60 -5.72 -11.19 0.80
CA LEU A 60 -6.50 -12.39 1.10
C LEU A 60 -7.95 -12.05 1.48
N GLY A 61 -8.90 -12.59 0.71
CA GLY A 61 -10.33 -12.50 1.01
C GLY A 61 -10.91 -11.11 0.77
N GLY A 62 -10.74 -10.19 1.74
CA GLY A 62 -11.21 -8.80 1.60
C GLY A 62 -11.60 -8.16 2.92
N ARG A 63 -12.59 -8.73 3.63
CA ARG A 63 -13.20 -8.09 4.82
C ARG A 63 -12.19 -7.61 5.87
N LEU A 64 -11.13 -8.38 6.10
CA LEU A 64 -10.07 -8.09 7.08
C LEU A 64 -8.70 -7.93 6.43
N ASP A 65 -8.67 -7.75 5.10
CA ASP A 65 -7.43 -7.50 4.39
C ASP A 65 -6.96 -6.07 4.67
N ALA A 66 -5.64 -5.85 4.76
CA ALA A 66 -5.07 -4.54 5.04
C ALA A 66 -5.46 -3.49 3.98
N THR A 67 -5.72 -3.89 2.74
CA THR A 67 -6.17 -2.97 1.69
C THR A 67 -7.58 -2.42 1.93
N ASN A 68 -8.40 -3.13 2.72
CA ASN A 68 -9.79 -2.77 3.01
C ASN A 68 -9.92 -1.67 4.09
N ILE A 69 -8.81 -1.05 4.52
CA ILE A 69 -8.82 0.19 5.29
C ILE A 69 -9.13 1.42 4.42
N VAL A 70 -9.03 1.27 3.09
CA VAL A 70 -9.34 2.33 2.12
C VAL A 70 -10.77 2.14 1.63
N ASP A 71 -11.59 3.19 1.78
CA ASP A 71 -12.94 3.23 1.22
C ASP A 71 -12.87 3.36 -0.31
N ALA A 72 -13.01 2.25 -1.01
CA ALA A 72 -12.93 2.23 -2.48
C ALA A 72 -14.20 2.82 -3.12
N ASP A 73 -14.01 3.70 -4.11
CA ASP A 73 -15.11 4.21 -4.94
C ASP A 73 -15.79 3.09 -5.75
N VAL A 74 -15.02 2.06 -6.13
CA VAL A 74 -15.48 0.86 -6.84
C VAL A 74 -14.78 -0.37 -6.27
N ALA A 75 -15.56 -1.37 -5.85
CA ALA A 75 -15.08 -2.68 -5.42
C ALA A 75 -15.42 -3.75 -6.46
N VAL A 76 -14.51 -4.71 -6.67
CA VAL A 76 -14.65 -5.76 -7.71
C VAL A 76 -14.40 -7.14 -7.11
N VAL A 77 -15.30 -8.08 -7.39
CA VAL A 77 -15.09 -9.53 -7.18
C VAL A 77 -14.97 -10.17 -8.55
N THR A 78 -13.85 -10.82 -8.84
CA THR A 78 -13.54 -11.30 -10.19
C THR A 78 -14.26 -12.59 -10.58
N SER A 79 -14.52 -13.50 -9.62
CA SER A 79 -15.13 -14.83 -9.85
C SER A 79 -15.77 -15.39 -8.59
#